data_AF-A0ABD3IG71-F1
#
_entry.id   AF-A0ABD3IG71-F1
#
_cell.length_a   1.000
_cell.length_b   1.000
_cell.length_c   1.000
_cell.angle_alpha   90.00
_cell.angle_beta   90.00
_cell.angle_gamma   90.00
#
_symmetry.space_group_name_H-M   'P 1'
#
loop_
_entity.id
_entity.type
_entity.pdbx_description
1 polymer ?
#
loop_
_entity_poly.entity_id
_entity_poly.type
_entity_poly.pdbx_seq_one_letter_code
_entity_poly.pdbx_strand_id
1 'polypeptide(L)'
;MASSGSAPKILLAKPGLVSGASVAPKFGRGAPGSDDDAASLRPRLPPIGSLNLLSDSWDFHFDRFLPFLTENTDFTVIGVIGPPGVGKSTILNQLYGFDPTSPGMLPPFATQSEETRAMAKHCSNGIEPRVSADRLILLDTQPVISPSVLAEMIRQDGSSTIPVLGNESLSAELAHEIMSIQLGVLLSSICHILLIVSEGVHDNSMWRLMLTVDLLKHGIPDPSSLIPAHSQTTNLGLEKEYKDKLLGREEYMAAPVFVHTKLHDQEMNLHSVVYLRKAFAQCFRSSSFMREKHDEEAKIIDYVSACTESDVRGSTLPNLFLIPSKNNDDSSEPLYESFNSALWKLRDEVLSMSGPSFTRTVSERDWLRNSAKIWELVKNSSIIAEYAKTLQNSGTFRR
;
A
#
# COMPACT_ATOMS: atom_id res chain seq x y z
N MET A 1 14.10 49.93 4.57
CA MET A 1 13.13 49.42 5.54
C MET A 1 12.83 47.98 5.18
N ALA A 2 13.33 47.03 5.98
CA ALA A 2 13.16 45.60 5.75
C ALA A 2 11.98 45.09 6.58
N SER A 3 11.03 44.39 5.97
CA SER A 3 9.96 43.67 6.66
C SER A 3 10.26 42.17 6.65
N SER A 4 10.54 41.66 7.84
CA SER A 4 10.79 40.27 8.19
C SER A 4 9.55 39.38 8.00
N GLY A 5 9.64 38.35 7.18
CA GLY A 5 8.65 37.25 7.13
C GLY A 5 8.99 36.18 8.18
N SER A 6 8.08 35.95 9.12
CA SER A 6 8.20 34.94 10.18
C SER A 6 7.98 33.52 9.65
N ALA A 7 8.84 32.59 10.06
CA ALA A 7 8.75 31.15 9.75
C ALA A 7 7.46 30.48 10.28
N PRO A 8 6.96 29.42 9.61
CA PRO A 8 5.76 28.70 10.05
C PRO A 8 6.02 27.91 11.34
N LYS A 9 5.11 28.06 12.31
CA LYS A 9 5.14 27.35 13.60
C LYS A 9 4.50 25.97 13.45
N ILE A 10 5.28 24.91 13.65
CA ILE A 10 4.78 23.53 13.76
C ILE A 10 4.17 23.35 15.15
N LEU A 11 2.89 23.01 15.22
CA LEU A 11 2.23 22.55 16.45
C LEU A 11 2.57 21.07 16.68
N LEU A 12 3.69 20.81 17.33
CA LEU A 12 3.94 19.52 17.97
C LEU A 12 3.38 19.58 19.40
N ALA A 13 2.32 18.81 19.68
CA ALA A 13 1.86 18.60 21.04
C ALA A 13 2.95 17.80 21.79
N LYS A 14 3.60 18.44 22.77
CA LYS A 14 4.45 17.77 23.75
C LYS A 14 3.62 16.78 24.57
N PRO A 15 4.03 15.52 24.75
CA PRO A 15 3.49 14.69 25.81
C PRO A 15 3.92 15.28 27.17
N GLY A 16 2.95 15.59 28.01
CA GLY A 16 3.16 16.17 29.33
C GLY A 16 3.93 15.23 30.25
N LEU A 17 5.05 15.70 30.79
CA LEU A 17 5.66 15.11 31.97
C LEU A 17 4.69 15.26 33.14
N VAL A 18 4.05 14.17 33.54
CA VAL A 18 3.40 14.09 34.85
C VAL A 18 4.51 14.08 35.90
N SER A 19 4.47 15.07 36.78
CA SER A 19 5.33 15.22 37.95
C SER A 19 5.14 14.03 38.89
N GLY A 20 6.12 13.13 38.90
CA GLY A 20 6.31 12.16 39.97
C GLY A 20 7.39 12.67 40.91
N ALA A 21 6.99 13.17 42.08
CA ALA A 21 7.92 13.49 43.15
C ALA A 21 8.59 12.21 43.67
N SER A 22 9.92 12.18 43.74
CA SER A 22 10.65 11.68 44.92
C SER A 22 12.16 11.94 44.85
N VAL A 23 12.63 12.67 45.88
CA VAL A 23 13.82 12.43 46.71
C VAL A 23 15.20 12.36 46.03
N ALA A 24 15.98 13.43 46.26
CA ALA A 24 17.45 13.44 46.09
C ALA A 24 18.15 12.50 47.10
N PRO A 25 19.28 11.89 46.71
CA PRO A 25 20.54 12.14 47.43
C PRO A 25 21.75 12.24 46.46
N LYS A 26 22.63 13.23 46.60
CA LYS A 26 23.80 13.35 47.49
C LYS A 26 24.99 12.43 47.09
N PHE A 27 26.11 13.10 46.80
CA PHE A 27 27.45 12.65 46.37
C PHE A 27 28.02 11.37 47.00
N GLY A 28 28.78 10.60 46.20
CA GLY A 28 29.76 9.61 46.66
C GLY A 28 30.68 9.09 45.54
N ARG A 29 32.00 9.28 45.71
CA ARG A 29 33.12 8.76 44.89
C ARG A 29 33.37 7.27 45.19
N GLY A 30 33.76 6.46 44.18
CA GLY A 30 34.36 5.14 44.40
C GLY A 30 34.54 4.32 43.11
N ALA A 31 35.63 3.56 43.02
CA ALA A 31 36.23 2.94 41.83
C ALA A 31 35.61 1.56 41.42
N PRO A 32 36.09 0.89 40.34
CA PRO A 32 35.34 -0.11 39.56
C PRO A 32 35.64 -1.57 39.93
N GLY A 33 34.71 -2.49 39.61
CA GLY A 33 34.94 -3.94 39.67
C GLY A 33 33.71 -4.82 39.42
N SER A 34 33.77 -5.57 38.30
CA SER A 34 33.23 -6.91 38.00
C SER A 34 31.77 -7.32 38.31
N ASP A 35 31.14 -7.73 37.20
CA ASP A 35 30.28 -8.90 36.98
C ASP A 35 28.78 -8.89 37.31
N ASP A 36 28.07 -9.51 36.35
CA ASP A 36 26.69 -9.97 36.30
C ASP A 36 25.57 -8.92 36.26
N ASP A 37 24.97 -8.77 35.06
CA ASP A 37 23.52 -8.66 34.99
C ASP A 37 22.97 -9.25 33.69
N ALA A 38 22.46 -10.48 33.82
CA ALA A 38 21.48 -11.06 32.93
C ALA A 38 20.20 -10.20 32.96
N ALA A 39 20.19 -9.11 32.20
CA ALA A 39 19.01 -8.28 32.03
C ALA A 39 17.98 -9.04 31.17
N SER A 40 17.02 -9.63 31.88
CA SER A 40 15.82 -10.30 31.41
C SER A 40 15.31 -9.77 30.07
N LEU A 41 15.19 -10.67 29.09
CA LEU A 41 14.33 -10.54 27.91
C LEU A 41 12.88 -10.42 28.39
N ARG A 42 12.45 -9.22 28.76
CA ARG A 42 11.03 -8.90 28.89
C ARG A 42 10.52 -8.50 27.49
N PRO A 43 9.38 -9.05 27.04
CA PRO A 43 8.73 -8.57 25.83
C PRO A 43 8.46 -7.08 26.03
N ARG A 44 9.00 -6.24 25.14
CA ARG A 44 8.63 -4.82 25.11
C ARG A 44 7.11 -4.77 24.98
N LEU A 45 6.46 -4.15 25.96
CA LEU A 45 5.05 -3.77 25.84
C LEU A 45 4.86 -3.01 24.51
N PRO A 46 3.74 -3.22 23.79
CA PRO A 46 3.49 -2.51 22.54
C PRO A 46 3.59 -0.99 22.80
N PRO A 47 4.22 -0.22 21.89
CA PRO A 47 4.24 1.23 21.99
C PRO A 47 2.79 1.76 22.07
N ILE A 48 2.62 2.90 22.75
CA ILE A 48 1.38 3.68 22.80
C ILE A 48 0.77 3.70 21.38
N GLY A 49 -0.47 3.20 21.31
CA GLY A 49 -1.01 2.42 20.19
C GLY A 49 -0.66 2.87 18.77
N SER A 50 -0.24 1.92 17.94
CA SER A 50 -0.11 2.12 16.50
C SER A 50 -1.39 2.70 15.91
N LEU A 51 -1.23 3.62 14.96
CA LEU A 51 -2.31 4.18 14.15
C LEU A 51 -2.66 3.28 12.96
N ASN A 52 -2.20 2.03 12.98
CA ASN A 52 -2.43 1.07 11.91
C ASN A 52 -3.93 0.81 11.75
N LEU A 53 -4.41 0.91 10.51
CA LEU A 53 -5.78 0.61 10.15
C LEU A 53 -6.05 -0.88 10.15
N LEU A 54 -5.06 -1.70 9.81
CA LEU A 54 -5.14 -3.16 9.87
C LEU A 54 -4.12 -3.65 10.90
N SER A 55 -4.57 -4.45 11.88
CA SER A 55 -3.72 -4.99 12.94
C SER A 55 -3.01 -6.29 12.53
N ASP A 56 -2.08 -6.74 13.37
CA ASP A 56 -1.45 -8.07 13.26
C ASP A 56 -2.47 -9.22 13.42
N SER A 57 -3.64 -8.96 14.01
CA SER A 57 -4.75 -9.93 14.10
C SER A 57 -5.67 -9.92 12.88
N TRP A 58 -5.35 -9.11 11.85
CA TRP A 58 -6.15 -8.98 10.63
C TRP A 58 -7.54 -8.36 10.86
N ASP A 59 -7.60 -7.44 11.82
CA ASP A 59 -8.78 -6.68 12.18
C ASP A 59 -8.60 -5.20 11.82
N PHE A 60 -9.68 -4.55 11.37
CA PHE A 60 -9.63 -3.17 10.91
C PHE A 60 -10.02 -2.19 12.02
N HIS A 61 -9.09 -1.35 12.45
CA HIS A 61 -9.23 -0.42 13.56
C HIS A 61 -9.20 1.03 13.08
N PHE A 62 -10.35 1.54 12.66
CA PHE A 62 -10.45 2.89 12.13
C PHE A 62 -10.56 3.98 13.20
N ASP A 63 -11.09 3.67 14.39
CA ASP A 63 -11.41 4.65 15.43
C ASP A 63 -10.20 5.46 15.91
N ARG A 64 -9.00 4.85 15.89
CA ARG A 64 -7.76 5.51 16.33
C ARG A 64 -7.25 6.52 15.32
N PHE A 65 -7.50 6.30 14.03
CA PHE A 65 -7.07 7.19 12.96
C PHE A 65 -8.12 8.25 12.60
N LEU A 66 -9.39 7.98 12.89
CA LEU A 66 -10.50 8.90 12.62
C LEU A 66 -10.29 10.35 13.15
N PRO A 67 -9.68 10.62 14.32
CA PRO A 67 -9.43 11.98 14.81
C PRO A 67 -8.49 12.82 13.93
N PHE A 68 -7.67 12.18 13.08
CA PHE A 68 -6.76 12.86 12.16
C PHE A 68 -7.44 13.25 10.84
N LEU A 69 -8.68 12.78 10.63
CA LEU A 69 -9.48 13.05 9.44
C LEU A 69 -10.54 14.11 9.72
N THR A 70 -10.91 14.83 8.67
CA THR A 70 -11.84 15.97 8.71
C THR A 70 -13.08 15.74 7.87
N GLU A 71 -14.02 16.70 7.87
CA GLU A 71 -15.18 16.65 6.99
C GLU A 71 -14.87 17.14 5.56
N ASN A 72 -13.58 17.27 5.21
CA ASN A 72 -13.15 17.63 3.87
C ASN A 72 -13.57 16.54 2.87
N THR A 73 -14.06 16.97 1.72
CA THR A 73 -14.49 16.10 0.62
C THR A 73 -13.53 16.12 -0.56
N ASP A 74 -12.56 17.05 -0.54
CA ASP A 74 -11.51 17.17 -1.56
C ASP A 74 -10.21 16.56 -1.02
N PHE A 75 -10.07 15.26 -1.19
CA PHE A 75 -8.93 14.49 -0.73
C PHE A 75 -8.61 13.38 -1.72
N THR A 76 -7.35 12.95 -1.75
CA THR A 76 -6.92 11.81 -2.57
C THR A 76 -6.39 10.71 -1.67
N VAL A 77 -6.67 9.46 -2.03
CA VAL A 77 -6.22 8.27 -1.29
C VAL A 77 -5.28 7.50 -2.18
N ILE A 78 -4.04 7.32 -1.74
CA ILE A 78 -2.99 6.62 -2.47
C ILE A 78 -2.54 5.43 -1.64
N GLY A 79 -2.84 4.23 -2.10
CA GLY A 79 -2.35 2.99 -1.51
C GLY A 79 -1.11 2.47 -2.25
N VAL A 80 -0.25 1.73 -1.54
CA VAL A 80 0.86 1.00 -2.15
C VAL A 80 0.77 -0.48 -1.79
N ILE A 81 1.02 -1.36 -2.76
CA ILE A 81 1.08 -2.81 -2.55
C ILE A 81 2.29 -3.39 -3.28
N GLY A 82 2.93 -4.40 -2.71
CA GLY A 82 4.10 -5.02 -3.32
C GLY A 82 4.91 -5.90 -2.37
N PRO A 83 5.83 -6.72 -2.89
CA PRO A 83 6.64 -7.65 -2.12
C PRO A 83 7.59 -6.99 -1.10
N PRO A 84 8.28 -7.76 -0.26
CA PRO A 84 9.31 -7.23 0.63
C PRO A 84 10.42 -6.51 -0.13
N GLY A 85 10.92 -5.42 0.42
CA GLY A 85 12.14 -4.77 -0.08
C GLY A 85 11.99 -3.97 -1.38
N VAL A 86 10.83 -3.96 -2.06
CA VAL A 86 10.63 -3.23 -3.33
C VAL A 86 10.57 -1.69 -3.19
N GLY A 87 10.71 -1.15 -1.98
CA GLY A 87 10.78 0.31 -1.76
C GLY A 87 9.44 1.04 -1.61
N LYS A 88 8.36 0.34 -1.24
CA LYS A 88 7.01 0.92 -1.00
C LYS A 88 7.04 2.17 -0.12
N SER A 89 7.53 2.04 1.11
CA SER A 89 7.60 3.13 2.08
C SER A 89 8.52 4.26 1.60
N THR A 90 9.56 3.96 0.82
CA THR A 90 10.44 4.97 0.20
C THR A 90 9.68 5.81 -0.82
N ILE A 91 8.88 5.18 -1.69
CA ILE A 91 8.05 5.88 -2.68
C ILE A 91 7.01 6.75 -1.97
N LEU A 92 6.33 6.21 -0.94
CA LEU A 92 5.35 6.98 -0.18
C LEU A 92 5.97 8.16 0.58
N ASN A 93 7.18 8.02 1.11
CA ASN A 93 7.89 9.14 1.73
C ASN A 93 8.17 10.27 0.71
N GLN A 94 8.49 9.93 -0.55
CA GLN A 94 8.65 10.95 -1.60
C GLN A 94 7.33 11.64 -1.94
N LEU A 95 6.23 10.88 -2.04
CA LEU A 95 4.88 11.45 -2.25
C LEU A 95 4.41 12.30 -1.07
N TYR A 96 4.83 11.97 0.15
CA TYR A 96 4.57 12.79 1.34
C TYR A 96 5.33 14.12 1.31
N GLY A 97 6.35 14.26 0.46
CA GLY A 97 7.25 15.43 0.44
C GLY A 97 8.38 15.34 1.47
N PHE A 98 8.78 14.13 1.87
CA PHE A 98 9.92 13.95 2.76
C PHE A 98 11.24 14.29 2.05
N ASP A 99 12.01 15.20 2.63
CA ASP A 99 13.34 15.57 2.20
C ASP A 99 14.39 15.00 3.16
N PRO A 100 15.22 14.02 2.73
CA PRO A 100 16.24 13.41 3.57
C PRO A 100 17.41 14.35 3.89
N THR A 101 17.54 15.50 3.20
CA THR A 101 18.63 16.47 3.46
C THR A 101 18.34 17.38 4.64
N SER A 102 17.07 17.46 5.06
CA SER A 102 16.62 18.27 6.18
C SER A 102 17.04 17.66 7.53
N PRO A 103 17.92 18.33 8.31
CA PRO A 103 18.47 17.75 9.54
C PRO A 103 17.39 17.47 10.59
N GLY A 104 17.45 16.28 11.22
CA GLY A 104 16.61 15.92 12.36
C GLY A 104 15.17 15.48 12.03
N MET A 105 14.80 15.40 10.74
CA MET A 105 13.53 14.83 10.32
C MET A 105 13.67 13.33 10.03
N LEU A 106 12.86 12.52 10.71
CA LEU A 106 12.70 11.11 10.38
C LEU A 106 11.67 10.95 9.25
N PRO A 107 11.82 9.94 8.39
CA PRO A 107 10.83 9.67 7.36
C PRO A 107 9.45 9.36 7.98
N PRO A 108 8.35 9.87 7.40
CA PRO A 108 6.98 9.58 7.85
C PRO A 108 6.66 8.09 7.94
N PHE A 109 7.12 7.31 6.96
CA PHE A 109 7.05 5.85 6.95
C PHE A 109 8.44 5.26 7.21
N ALA A 110 8.52 4.30 8.14
CA ALA A 110 9.77 3.63 8.44
C ALA A 110 10.28 2.85 7.21
N THR A 111 11.50 3.12 6.78
CA THR A 111 12.18 2.34 5.75
C THR A 111 13.04 1.26 6.38
N GLN A 112 13.34 0.20 5.61
CA GLN A 112 14.11 -0.92 6.11
C GLN A 112 15.52 -0.49 6.53
N SER A 113 15.87 -0.75 7.79
CA SER A 113 17.23 -0.58 8.31
C SER A 113 18.13 -1.74 7.90
N GLU A 114 19.45 -1.54 7.97
CA GLU A 114 20.41 -2.63 7.74
C GLU A 114 20.25 -3.78 8.73
N GLU A 115 19.89 -3.48 9.98
CA GLU A 115 19.62 -4.48 11.02
C GLU A 115 18.41 -5.34 10.66
N THR A 116 17.29 -4.70 10.28
CA THR A 116 16.07 -5.42 9.88
C THR A 116 16.28 -6.25 8.62
N ARG A 117 17.09 -5.74 7.67
CA ARG A 117 17.52 -6.48 6.48
C ARG A 117 18.37 -7.69 6.84
N ALA A 118 19.34 -7.55 7.74
CA ALA A 118 20.19 -8.64 8.21
C ALA A 118 19.39 -9.73 8.96
N MET A 119 18.34 -9.33 9.67
CA MET A 119 17.40 -10.26 10.34
C MET A 119 16.36 -10.88 9.40
N ALA A 120 16.34 -10.52 8.11
CA ALA A 120 15.32 -10.94 7.14
C ALA A 120 13.88 -10.68 7.62
N LYS A 121 13.65 -9.57 8.33
CA LYS A 121 12.33 -9.18 8.85
C LYS A 121 11.65 -8.14 7.95
N HIS A 122 10.33 -8.13 7.98
CA HIS A 122 9.55 -7.05 7.39
C HIS A 122 9.53 -5.82 8.33
N CYS A 123 9.16 -4.66 7.79
CA CYS A 123 9.15 -3.38 8.52
C CYS A 123 7.74 -2.87 8.76
N SER A 124 6.90 -2.89 7.72
CA SER A 124 5.51 -2.45 7.76
C SER A 124 4.60 -3.62 8.14
N ASN A 125 3.72 -3.42 9.11
CA ASN A 125 2.73 -4.40 9.58
C ASN A 125 1.31 -3.86 9.35
N GLY A 126 0.43 -4.65 8.74
CA GLY A 126 -0.93 -4.25 8.40
C GLY A 126 -0.99 -3.11 7.37
N ILE A 127 -1.72 -2.04 7.71
CA ILE A 127 -1.86 -0.83 6.89
C ILE A 127 -1.58 0.39 7.76
N GLU A 128 -0.49 1.09 7.52
CA GLU A 128 -0.13 2.33 8.21
C GLU A 128 -0.60 3.54 7.39
N PRO A 129 -1.49 4.38 7.93
CA PRO A 129 -1.96 5.57 7.24
C PRO A 129 -1.17 6.83 7.64
N ARG A 130 -0.98 7.76 6.69
CA ARG A 130 -0.50 9.12 6.93
C ARG A 130 -1.31 10.13 6.13
N VAL A 131 -1.52 11.32 6.68
CA VAL A 131 -2.15 12.44 5.97
C VAL A 131 -1.10 13.52 5.70
N SER A 132 -0.94 13.94 4.45
CA SER A 132 -0.06 15.04 4.07
C SER A 132 -0.72 16.41 4.32
N ALA A 133 0.06 17.49 4.20
CA ALA A 133 -0.48 18.86 4.25
C ALA A 133 -1.50 19.13 3.13
N ASP A 134 -1.28 18.53 1.96
CA ASP A 134 -2.14 18.66 0.77
C ASP A 134 -3.29 17.63 0.75
N ARG A 135 -3.65 17.08 1.93
CA ARG A 135 -4.78 16.16 2.10
C ARG A 135 -4.70 14.88 1.27
N LEU A 136 -3.47 14.42 1.00
CA LEU A 136 -3.24 13.07 0.52
C LEU A 136 -3.29 12.11 1.71
N ILE A 137 -4.17 11.12 1.65
CA ILE A 137 -4.20 9.99 2.57
C ILE A 137 -3.36 8.88 1.94
N LEU A 138 -2.15 8.69 2.47
CA LEU A 138 -1.20 7.68 2.03
C LEU A 138 -1.35 6.42 2.89
N LEU A 139 -1.48 5.25 2.25
CA LEU A 139 -1.63 3.95 2.92
C LEU A 139 -0.41 3.07 2.60
N ASP A 140 0.53 2.95 3.53
CA ASP A 140 1.64 1.99 3.45
C ASP A 140 1.17 0.63 3.95
N THR A 141 1.41 -0.43 3.18
CA THR A 141 0.98 -1.77 3.58
C THR A 141 2.13 -2.69 3.89
N GLN A 142 1.86 -3.69 4.75
CA GLN A 142 2.71 -4.84 4.88
C GLN A 142 3.01 -5.47 3.51
N PRO A 143 4.19 -6.08 3.34
CA PRO A 143 4.52 -6.74 2.10
C PRO A 143 3.61 -7.95 1.84
N VAL A 144 3.12 -8.05 0.61
CA VAL A 144 2.46 -9.28 0.10
C VAL A 144 3.51 -10.28 -0.36
N ILE A 145 3.16 -11.57 -0.46
CA ILE A 145 4.11 -12.61 -0.92
C ILE A 145 5.42 -12.55 -0.10
N SER A 146 5.31 -12.30 1.22
CA SER A 146 6.43 -12.08 2.13
C SER A 146 6.80 -13.35 2.92
N PRO A 147 8.00 -13.90 2.74
CA PRO A 147 8.49 -15.02 3.57
C PRO A 147 8.55 -14.68 5.06
N SER A 148 8.85 -13.43 5.42
CA SER A 148 8.96 -13.03 6.82
C SER A 148 7.60 -12.85 7.50
N VAL A 149 6.56 -12.47 6.77
CA VAL A 149 5.18 -12.47 7.28
C VAL A 149 4.69 -13.91 7.45
N LEU A 150 4.94 -14.76 6.44
CA LEU A 150 4.62 -16.19 6.52
C LEU A 150 5.31 -16.89 7.71
N ALA A 151 6.58 -16.59 7.95
CA ALA A 151 7.34 -17.15 9.06
C ALA A 151 6.80 -16.75 10.45
N GLU A 152 6.21 -15.56 10.58
CA GLU A 152 5.59 -15.12 11.84
C GLU A 152 4.19 -15.72 12.06
N MET A 153 3.48 -16.06 10.99
CA MET A 153 2.11 -16.60 11.08
C MET A 153 2.02 -18.13 11.12
N ILE A 154 3.09 -18.87 10.85
CA ILE A 154 3.07 -20.33 10.85
C ILE A 154 3.09 -20.90 12.28
N ARG A 155 2.06 -21.68 12.62
CA ARG A 155 2.03 -22.47 13.86
C ARG A 155 2.87 -23.74 13.72
N GLN A 156 3.12 -24.39 14.86
CA GLN A 156 3.86 -25.67 14.89
C GLN A 156 3.21 -26.78 14.06
N ASP A 157 1.90 -26.73 13.84
CA ASP A 157 1.13 -27.67 13.03
C ASP A 157 1.02 -27.26 11.54
N GLY A 158 1.73 -26.20 11.13
CA GLY A 158 1.66 -25.64 9.77
C GLY A 158 0.40 -24.79 9.50
N SER A 159 -0.51 -24.66 10.46
CA SER A 159 -1.69 -23.80 10.32
C SER A 159 -1.37 -22.32 10.52
N SER A 160 -2.23 -21.45 10.04
CA SER A 160 -2.13 -20.00 10.25
C SER A 160 -2.49 -19.61 11.68
N THR A 161 -1.71 -18.71 12.30
CA THR A 161 -2.08 -18.03 13.55
C THR A 161 -3.27 -17.09 13.37
N ILE A 162 -3.45 -16.55 12.16
CA ILE A 162 -4.45 -15.55 11.79
C ILE A 162 -5.67 -16.23 11.14
N PRO A 163 -6.90 -15.97 11.62
CA PRO A 163 -8.13 -16.44 11.00
C PRO A 163 -8.52 -15.56 9.79
N VAL A 164 -8.10 -15.97 8.59
CA VAL A 164 -8.28 -15.18 7.35
C VAL A 164 -9.69 -15.29 6.75
N LEU A 165 -10.31 -16.47 6.85
CA LEU A 165 -11.65 -16.79 6.33
C LEU A 165 -12.57 -17.27 7.44
N GLY A 166 -12.93 -16.37 8.35
CA GLY A 166 -13.79 -16.70 9.49
C GLY A 166 -13.18 -17.79 10.38
N ASN A 167 -13.96 -18.82 10.72
CA ASN A 167 -13.56 -19.86 11.68
C ASN A 167 -12.83 -21.07 11.04
N GLU A 168 -12.50 -21.03 9.75
CA GLU A 168 -11.81 -22.14 9.10
C GLU A 168 -10.29 -22.07 9.30
N SER A 169 -9.70 -23.16 9.79
CA SER A 169 -8.25 -23.28 9.92
C SER A 169 -7.60 -23.61 8.57
N LEU A 170 -6.93 -22.62 7.98
CA LEU A 170 -6.14 -22.77 6.76
C LEU A 170 -4.68 -23.11 7.08
N SER A 171 -3.96 -23.71 6.11
CA SER A 171 -2.50 -23.75 6.16
C SER A 171 -1.95 -22.32 6.13
N ALA A 172 -0.79 -22.10 6.75
CA ALA A 172 -0.17 -20.77 6.78
C ALA A 172 0.10 -20.22 5.37
N GLU A 173 0.52 -21.08 4.44
CA GLU A 173 0.78 -20.71 3.05
C GLU A 173 -0.49 -20.25 2.31
N LEU A 174 -1.59 -21.01 2.43
CA LEU A 174 -2.86 -20.62 1.80
C LEU A 174 -3.43 -19.37 2.47
N ALA A 175 -3.37 -19.28 3.79
CA ALA A 175 -3.80 -18.09 4.52
C ALA A 175 -3.06 -16.84 4.04
N HIS A 176 -1.74 -16.93 3.87
CA HIS A 176 -0.90 -15.83 3.40
C HIS A 176 -1.22 -15.41 1.94
N GLU A 177 -1.55 -16.37 1.07
CA GLU A 177 -2.02 -16.09 -0.29
C GLU A 177 -3.36 -15.33 -0.25
N ILE A 178 -4.33 -15.80 0.54
CA ILE A 178 -5.63 -15.15 0.69
C ILE A 178 -5.51 -13.77 1.34
N MET A 179 -4.61 -13.58 2.31
CA MET A 179 -4.33 -12.25 2.89
C MET A 179 -3.84 -11.27 1.82
N SER A 180 -2.96 -11.71 0.91
CA SER A 180 -2.47 -10.88 -0.19
C SER A 180 -3.59 -10.45 -1.13
N ILE A 181 -4.52 -11.36 -1.43
CA ILE A 181 -5.71 -11.09 -2.24
C ILE A 181 -6.66 -10.13 -1.53
N GLN A 182 -7.01 -10.39 -0.27
CA GLN A 182 -7.91 -9.54 0.51
C GLN A 182 -7.37 -8.11 0.63
N LEU A 183 -6.06 -7.96 0.84
CA LEU A 183 -5.41 -6.66 0.87
C LEU A 183 -5.51 -5.94 -0.50
N GLY A 184 -5.25 -6.64 -1.60
CA GLY A 184 -5.40 -6.09 -2.95
C GLY A 184 -6.84 -5.68 -3.28
N VAL A 185 -7.83 -6.50 -2.91
CA VAL A 185 -9.27 -6.20 -3.09
C VAL A 185 -9.67 -4.98 -2.25
N LEU A 186 -9.21 -4.89 -1.00
CA LEU A 186 -9.49 -3.73 -0.15
C LEU A 186 -8.92 -2.46 -0.78
N LEU A 187 -7.62 -2.44 -1.08
CA LEU A 187 -6.94 -1.25 -1.61
C LEU A 187 -7.54 -0.78 -2.94
N SER A 188 -7.81 -1.72 -3.86
CA SER A 188 -8.46 -1.41 -5.14
C SER A 188 -9.90 -0.91 -4.99
N SER A 189 -10.54 -1.13 -3.84
CA SER A 189 -11.89 -0.65 -3.55
C SER A 189 -11.92 0.69 -2.82
N ILE A 190 -10.90 1.01 -2.00
CA ILE A 190 -10.90 2.21 -1.13
C ILE A 190 -9.96 3.33 -1.60
N CYS A 191 -8.98 3.04 -2.46
CA CYS A 191 -8.03 4.03 -2.94
C CYS A 191 -8.53 4.71 -4.22
N HIS A 192 -8.07 5.94 -4.44
CA HIS A 192 -8.18 6.59 -5.74
C HIS A 192 -7.07 6.12 -6.67
N ILE A 193 -5.84 6.04 -6.16
CA ILE A 193 -4.66 5.54 -6.88
C ILE A 193 -4.06 4.37 -6.10
N LEU A 194 -3.72 3.29 -6.79
CA LEU A 194 -3.06 2.12 -6.21
C LEU A 194 -1.72 1.91 -6.90
N LEU A 195 -0.63 2.16 -6.18
CA LEU A 195 0.73 1.88 -6.61
C LEU A 195 1.02 0.39 -6.45
N ILE A 196 1.30 -0.31 -7.55
CA ILE A 196 1.65 -1.73 -7.58
C ILE A 196 3.15 -1.83 -7.85
N VAL A 197 3.91 -2.16 -6.81
CA VAL A 197 5.38 -2.08 -6.84
C VAL A 197 5.98 -3.48 -6.91
N SER A 198 6.87 -3.70 -7.87
CA SER A 198 7.63 -4.95 -8.08
C SER A 198 9.13 -4.64 -8.22
N GLU A 199 9.95 -5.69 -8.26
CA GLU A 199 11.41 -5.61 -8.39
C GLU A 199 11.88 -6.23 -9.71
N GLY A 200 12.70 -5.50 -10.46
CA GLY A 200 13.25 -5.96 -11.74
C GLY A 200 12.20 -6.08 -12.86
N VAL A 201 12.63 -6.39 -14.08
CA VAL A 201 11.73 -6.52 -15.26
C VAL A 201 11.10 -7.91 -15.40
N HIS A 202 11.57 -8.89 -14.64
CA HIS A 202 11.14 -10.29 -14.76
C HIS A 202 10.14 -10.73 -13.69
N ASP A 203 9.90 -9.88 -12.68
CA ASP A 203 8.94 -10.18 -11.62
C ASP A 203 7.52 -9.82 -12.05
N ASN A 204 6.78 -10.86 -12.44
CA ASN A 204 5.37 -10.79 -12.79
C ASN A 204 4.44 -11.25 -11.65
N SER A 205 4.96 -11.47 -10.44
CA SER A 205 4.18 -11.96 -9.30
C SER A 205 3.02 -11.00 -8.97
N MET A 206 3.32 -9.70 -8.94
CA MET A 206 2.32 -8.66 -8.73
C MET A 206 1.29 -8.59 -9.84
N TRP A 207 1.67 -8.87 -11.09
CA TRP A 207 0.70 -8.89 -12.18
C TRP A 207 -0.33 -10.00 -12.00
N ARG A 208 0.13 -11.20 -11.59
CA ARG A 208 -0.76 -12.33 -11.27
C ARG A 208 -1.67 -12.02 -10.09
N LEU A 209 -1.13 -11.42 -9.03
CA LEU A 209 -1.92 -10.99 -7.88
C LEU A 209 -3.00 -9.98 -8.32
N MET A 210 -2.64 -8.96 -9.10
CA MET A 210 -3.61 -7.97 -9.54
C MET A 210 -4.66 -8.53 -10.50
N LEU A 211 -4.32 -9.43 -11.42
CA LEU A 211 -5.33 -10.15 -12.22
C LEU A 211 -6.25 -11.02 -11.36
N THR A 212 -5.73 -11.60 -10.28
CA THR A 212 -6.54 -12.34 -9.30
C THR A 212 -7.45 -11.41 -8.51
N VAL A 213 -6.97 -10.23 -8.13
CA VAL A 213 -7.79 -9.17 -7.51
C VAL A 213 -8.90 -8.71 -8.46
N ASP A 214 -8.58 -8.49 -9.74
CA ASP A 214 -9.55 -8.10 -10.78
C ASP A 214 -10.67 -9.15 -10.92
N LEU A 215 -10.30 -10.43 -10.86
CA LEU A 215 -11.24 -11.55 -10.93
C LEU A 215 -12.10 -11.71 -9.66
N LEU A 216 -11.56 -11.39 -8.48
CA LEU A 216 -12.22 -11.69 -7.20
C LEU A 216 -12.92 -10.47 -6.58
N LYS A 217 -12.61 -9.27 -7.05
CA LYS A 217 -13.29 -8.04 -6.64
C LYS A 217 -14.65 -7.95 -7.36
N HIS A 218 -15.61 -8.68 -6.82
CA HIS A 218 -17.01 -8.69 -7.26
C HIS A 218 -17.94 -8.50 -6.07
N GLY A 219 -18.95 -7.66 -6.24
CA GLY A 219 -19.92 -7.37 -5.17
C GLY A 219 -19.35 -6.54 -4.01
N ILE A 220 -18.17 -5.94 -4.19
CA ILE A 220 -17.59 -5.00 -3.24
C ILE A 220 -18.00 -3.57 -3.65
N PRO A 221 -18.78 -2.85 -2.83
CA PRO A 221 -19.28 -1.53 -3.17
C PRO A 221 -18.20 -0.46 -3.06
N ASP A 222 -18.41 0.66 -3.74
CA ASP A 222 -17.58 1.85 -3.54
C ASP A 222 -17.81 2.49 -2.15
N PRO A 223 -16.81 3.18 -1.57
CA PRO A 223 -16.90 3.81 -0.25
C PRO A 223 -18.04 4.82 -0.07
N SER A 224 -18.57 5.41 -1.14
CA SER A 224 -19.65 6.40 -1.08
C SER A 224 -21.06 5.80 -1.18
N SER A 225 -21.16 4.53 -1.60
CA SER A 225 -22.42 3.81 -1.79
C SER A 225 -22.95 3.17 -0.50
N LEU A 226 -22.12 3.04 0.54
CA LEU A 226 -22.53 2.51 1.83
C LEU A 226 -23.30 3.58 2.63
N ILE A 227 -24.62 3.42 2.70
CA ILE A 227 -25.51 4.35 3.39
C ILE A 227 -25.10 4.46 4.88
N PRO A 228 -24.99 5.67 5.46
CA PRO A 228 -24.79 5.86 6.89
C PRO A 228 -25.98 5.29 7.67
N ALA A 229 -25.72 4.62 8.80
CA ALA A 229 -26.78 4.05 9.65
C ALA A 229 -27.77 5.10 10.23
N HIS A 230 -27.55 6.40 10.00
CA HIS A 230 -28.38 7.49 10.52
C HIS A 230 -29.57 7.88 9.62
N SER A 231 -29.79 7.22 8.48
CA SER A 231 -30.92 7.48 7.58
C SER A 231 -31.93 6.32 7.51
N GLN A 232 -31.99 5.45 8.51
CA GLN A 232 -33.04 4.42 8.62
C GLN A 232 -34.36 5.02 9.13
N THR A 233 -35.02 5.80 8.29
CA THR A 233 -36.47 5.96 8.35
C THR A 233 -37.03 5.92 6.94
N THR A 234 -37.79 4.84 6.68
CA THR A 234 -38.72 4.60 5.56
C THR A 234 -38.09 4.54 4.17
N ASN A 235 -37.96 3.33 3.59
CA ASN A 235 -38.47 2.98 2.24
C ASN A 235 -38.02 1.57 1.80
N LEU A 236 -38.75 0.55 2.25
CA LEU A 236 -38.62 -0.86 1.86
C LEU A 236 -38.90 -1.11 0.34
N GLY A 237 -39.34 -0.08 -0.39
CA GLY A 237 -39.61 -0.14 -1.84
C GLY A 237 -38.41 0.19 -2.73
N LEU A 238 -37.37 0.86 -2.21
CA LEU A 238 -36.22 1.30 -3.03
C LEU A 238 -35.14 0.23 -3.18
N GLU A 239 -35.11 -0.79 -2.32
CA GLU A 239 -34.09 -1.85 -2.34
C GLU A 239 -34.17 -2.75 -3.57
N LYS A 240 -35.39 -2.99 -4.09
CA LYS A 240 -35.60 -3.82 -5.29
C LYS A 240 -35.16 -3.10 -6.58
N GLU A 241 -35.42 -1.79 -6.66
CA GLU A 241 -34.98 -0.95 -7.78
C GLU A 241 -33.46 -0.66 -7.74
N TYR A 242 -32.87 -0.65 -6.54
CA TYR A 242 -31.42 -0.52 -6.35
C TYR A 242 -30.66 -1.75 -6.84
N LYS A 243 -31.19 -2.95 -6.61
CA LYS A 243 -30.60 -4.22 -7.05
C LYS A 243 -30.58 -4.33 -8.58
N ASP A 244 -31.64 -3.89 -9.26
CA ASP A 244 -31.71 -3.91 -10.73
C ASP A 244 -30.84 -2.84 -11.40
N LYS A 245 -30.64 -1.67 -10.76
CA LYS A 245 -29.71 -0.64 -11.25
C LYS A 245 -28.23 -0.94 -10.96
N LEU A 246 -27.93 -1.87 -10.05
CA LEU A 246 -26.58 -2.34 -9.74
C LEU A 246 -26.05 -3.31 -10.80
N LEU A 247 -26.92 -4.01 -11.52
CA LEU A 247 -26.55 -5.01 -12.53
C LEU A 247 -25.93 -4.42 -13.81
N GLY A 248 -25.98 -3.09 -13.99
CA GLY A 248 -25.41 -2.39 -15.16
C GLY A 248 -24.45 -1.27 -14.81
N ARG A 249 -24.06 -1.12 -13.53
CA ARG A 249 -23.19 -0.03 -13.07
C ARG A 249 -21.80 -0.58 -12.82
N GLU A 250 -20.80 -0.01 -13.49
CA GLU A 250 -19.41 -0.43 -13.33
C GLU A 250 -18.99 -0.35 -11.87
N GLU A 251 -18.41 -1.45 -11.37
CA GLU A 251 -17.84 -1.48 -10.03
C GLU A 251 -16.64 -0.54 -9.97
N TYR A 252 -16.65 0.36 -8.97
CA TYR A 252 -15.54 1.28 -8.72
C TYR A 252 -14.23 0.53 -8.53
N MET A 253 -13.15 1.00 -9.13
CA MET A 253 -11.83 0.46 -8.91
C MET A 253 -10.77 1.56 -8.96
N ALA A 254 -9.79 1.51 -8.06
CA ALA A 254 -8.66 2.44 -8.02
C ALA A 254 -7.89 2.42 -9.35
N ALA A 255 -7.34 3.58 -9.74
CA ALA A 255 -6.42 3.66 -10.87
C ALA A 255 -5.10 2.95 -10.49
N PRO A 256 -4.72 1.87 -11.20
CA PRO A 256 -3.49 1.16 -10.92
C PRO A 256 -2.31 1.93 -11.50
N VAL A 257 -1.19 1.99 -10.79
CA VAL A 257 0.10 2.49 -11.29
C VAL A 257 1.16 1.45 -11.01
N PHE A 258 1.67 0.81 -12.06
CA PHE A 258 2.70 -0.22 -11.95
C PHE A 258 4.07 0.41 -11.91
N VAL A 259 4.89 0.01 -10.94
CA VAL A 259 6.22 0.54 -10.70
C VAL A 259 7.20 -0.62 -10.54
N HIS A 260 8.07 -0.81 -11.53
CA HIS A 260 9.18 -1.76 -11.41
C HIS A 260 10.40 -1.02 -10.87
N THR A 261 10.91 -1.46 -9.73
CA THR A 261 12.01 -0.82 -9.01
C THR A 261 13.30 -1.63 -9.08
N LYS A 262 14.41 -1.00 -8.68
CA LYS A 262 15.75 -1.61 -8.58
C LYS A 262 16.26 -2.20 -9.89
N LEU A 263 15.88 -1.58 -11.01
CA LEU A 263 16.31 -2.03 -12.33
C LEU A 263 17.82 -1.80 -12.48
N HIS A 264 18.55 -2.86 -12.82
CA HIS A 264 19.97 -2.74 -13.13
C HIS A 264 20.18 -2.21 -14.55
N ASP A 265 21.33 -1.60 -14.83
CA ASP A 265 21.64 -1.03 -16.15
C ASP A 265 21.50 -2.06 -17.29
N GLN A 266 21.77 -3.34 -17.00
CA GLN A 266 21.60 -4.45 -17.96
C GLN A 266 20.13 -4.70 -18.32
N GLU A 267 19.21 -4.47 -17.38
CA GLU A 267 17.76 -4.62 -17.56
C GLU A 267 17.12 -3.40 -18.22
N MET A 268 17.78 -2.25 -18.14
CA MET A 268 17.34 -0.97 -18.73
C MET A 268 17.71 -0.80 -20.21
N ASN A 269 18.11 -1.87 -20.88
CA ASN A 269 18.31 -1.83 -22.32
C ASN A 269 16.98 -1.67 -23.06
N LEU A 270 17.04 -1.05 -24.24
CA LEU A 270 15.86 -0.71 -25.04
C LEU A 270 14.95 -1.91 -25.32
N HIS A 271 15.56 -3.05 -25.62
CA HIS A 271 14.87 -4.28 -25.97
C HIS A 271 14.07 -4.84 -24.77
N SER A 272 14.67 -4.88 -23.58
CA SER A 272 14.02 -5.31 -22.35
C SER A 272 12.83 -4.42 -21.98
N VAL A 273 12.99 -3.10 -22.09
CA VAL A 273 11.90 -2.14 -21.82
C VAL A 273 10.74 -2.31 -22.80
N VAL A 274 11.03 -2.45 -24.10
CA VAL A 274 10.00 -2.67 -25.13
C VAL A 274 9.30 -4.02 -24.92
N TYR A 275 10.05 -5.07 -24.58
CA TYR A 275 9.49 -6.38 -24.29
C TYR A 275 8.58 -6.34 -23.06
N LEU A 276 9.00 -5.69 -21.98
CA LEU A 276 8.21 -5.52 -20.77
C LEU A 276 6.89 -4.79 -21.05
N ARG A 277 6.94 -3.68 -21.81
CA ARG A 277 5.73 -2.94 -22.20
C ARG A 277 4.78 -3.79 -23.05
N LYS A 278 5.31 -4.58 -23.98
CA LYS A 278 4.53 -5.53 -24.80
C LYS A 278 3.86 -6.61 -23.95
N ALA A 279 4.63 -7.25 -23.06
CA ALA A 279 4.14 -8.28 -22.16
C ALA A 279 3.05 -7.73 -21.23
N PHE A 280 3.27 -6.53 -20.67
CA PHE A 280 2.31 -5.85 -19.81
C PHE A 280 0.99 -5.57 -20.54
N ALA A 281 1.04 -4.94 -21.73
CA ALA A 281 -0.15 -4.63 -22.51
C ALA A 281 -0.94 -5.89 -22.89
N GLN A 282 -0.25 -7.00 -23.18
CA GLN A 282 -0.90 -8.28 -23.45
C GLN A 282 -1.52 -8.89 -22.18
N CYS A 283 -0.82 -8.80 -21.04
CA CYS A 283 -1.25 -9.38 -19.77
C CYS A 283 -2.53 -8.72 -19.24
N PHE A 284 -2.66 -7.41 -19.41
CA PHE A 284 -3.80 -6.64 -18.89
C PHE A 284 -4.84 -6.25 -19.95
N ARG A 285 -4.73 -6.80 -21.17
CA ARG A 285 -5.61 -6.45 -22.30
C ARG A 285 -7.10 -6.53 -21.99
N SER A 286 -7.51 -7.54 -21.23
CA SER A 286 -8.91 -7.75 -20.86
C SER A 286 -9.20 -7.40 -19.40
N SER A 287 -8.22 -6.80 -18.71
CA SER A 287 -8.34 -6.49 -17.30
C SER A 287 -9.15 -5.22 -17.11
N SER A 288 -9.97 -5.22 -16.08
CA SER A 288 -10.79 -4.06 -15.74
C SER A 288 -9.96 -2.87 -15.25
N PHE A 289 -8.66 -3.10 -14.96
CA PHE A 289 -7.63 -2.13 -14.55
C PHE A 289 -7.19 -1.19 -15.67
N MET A 290 -7.31 -1.60 -16.94
CA MET A 290 -6.85 -0.83 -18.11
C MET A 290 -8.01 -0.18 -18.87
N ARG A 291 -9.17 0.03 -18.21
CA ARG A 291 -10.34 0.70 -18.81
C ARG A 291 -10.10 2.20 -18.94
N GLU A 292 -9.18 2.59 -19.82
CA GLU A 292 -9.15 3.93 -20.39
C GLU A 292 -10.15 3.99 -21.56
N LYS A 293 -10.81 5.15 -21.67
CA LYS A 293 -11.91 5.39 -22.62
C LYS A 293 -11.50 4.99 -24.04
N HIS A 294 -12.41 4.29 -24.72
CA HIS A 294 -12.38 3.71 -26.07
C HIS A 294 -11.57 4.42 -27.21
N ASP A 295 -11.07 5.65 -27.02
CA ASP A 295 -10.29 6.40 -28.01
C ASP A 295 -8.76 6.14 -27.95
N GLU A 296 -8.23 5.55 -26.87
CA GLU A 296 -6.79 5.30 -26.70
C GLU A 296 -6.36 3.84 -26.93
N GLU A 297 -7.28 2.88 -26.81
CA GLU A 297 -7.01 1.45 -27.09
C GLU A 297 -6.54 1.21 -28.53
N ALA A 298 -7.11 1.91 -29.50
CA ALA A 298 -6.70 1.84 -30.90
C ALA A 298 -5.28 2.39 -31.13
N LYS A 299 -4.85 3.38 -30.32
CA LYS A 299 -3.51 3.95 -30.40
C LYS A 299 -2.47 3.03 -29.77
N ILE A 300 -2.76 2.37 -28.65
CA ILE A 300 -1.81 1.49 -27.96
C ILE A 300 -1.44 0.28 -28.84
N ILE A 301 -2.42 -0.34 -29.51
CA ILE A 301 -2.20 -1.54 -30.32
C ILE A 301 -1.45 -1.21 -31.63
N ASP A 302 -1.80 -0.12 -32.33
CA ASP A 302 -1.05 0.33 -33.51
C ASP A 302 0.37 0.81 -33.14
N TYR A 303 0.53 1.44 -31.99
CA TYR A 303 1.82 1.96 -31.51
C TYR A 303 2.80 0.85 -31.12
N VAL A 304 2.35 -0.18 -30.39
CA VAL A 304 3.18 -1.33 -29.99
C VAL A 304 3.63 -2.17 -31.19
N SER A 305 2.85 -2.16 -32.28
CA SER A 305 3.18 -2.79 -33.56
C SER A 305 4.22 -1.98 -34.35
N ALA A 306 4.25 -0.65 -34.19
CA ALA A 306 5.10 0.27 -34.95
C ALA A 306 6.38 0.76 -34.25
N CYS A 307 6.60 0.43 -32.97
CA CYS A 307 7.76 0.90 -32.19
C CYS A 307 9.10 0.58 -32.87
N THR A 308 9.75 1.61 -33.42
CA THR A 308 11.16 1.60 -33.83
C THR A 308 12.03 2.24 -32.75
N GLU A 309 13.35 2.06 -32.82
CA GLU A 309 14.32 2.49 -31.77
C GLU A 309 14.23 3.97 -31.37
N SER A 310 13.68 4.83 -32.24
CA SER A 310 13.54 6.28 -32.00
C SER A 310 12.32 6.68 -31.15
N ASP A 311 11.25 5.88 -31.13
CA ASP A 311 9.97 6.25 -30.50
C ASP A 311 9.89 5.94 -29.00
N VAL A 312 10.85 5.17 -28.47
CA VAL A 312 10.89 4.74 -27.07
C VAL A 312 11.24 5.89 -26.11
N ARG A 313 11.84 6.98 -26.60
CA ARG A 313 12.18 8.15 -25.76
C ARG A 313 10.96 8.96 -25.31
N GLY A 314 9.76 8.67 -25.84
CA GLY A 314 8.55 9.45 -25.57
C GLY A 314 7.28 8.65 -25.28
N SER A 315 7.28 7.31 -25.28
CA SER A 315 6.06 6.53 -25.00
C SER A 315 5.93 6.08 -23.56
N THR A 316 5.09 6.81 -22.83
CA THR A 316 4.46 6.35 -21.61
C THR A 316 3.29 5.46 -22.01
N LEU A 317 3.44 4.13 -21.87
CA LEU A 317 2.23 3.36 -21.61
C LEU A 317 1.66 3.95 -20.30
N PRO A 318 0.42 4.48 -20.31
CA PRO A 318 -0.14 5.09 -19.13
C PRO A 318 -0.06 4.07 -18.01
N ASN A 319 0.52 4.50 -16.89
CA ASN A 319 0.60 3.71 -15.65
C ASN A 319 1.70 2.63 -15.55
N LEU A 320 2.78 2.65 -16.36
CA LEU A 320 3.97 1.80 -16.13
C LEU A 320 5.27 2.62 -16.00
N PHE A 321 5.85 2.59 -14.79
CA PHE A 321 7.06 3.31 -14.40
C PHE A 321 8.22 2.35 -14.10
N LEU A 322 9.42 2.78 -14.48
CA LEU A 322 10.67 2.04 -14.32
C LEU A 322 11.63 2.88 -13.47
N ILE A 323 12.01 2.38 -12.30
CA ILE A 323 12.92 3.05 -11.37
C ILE A 323 14.23 2.24 -11.28
N PRO A 324 15.38 2.83 -11.68
CA PRO A 324 16.68 2.16 -11.63
C PRO A 324 17.13 1.92 -10.20
N SER A 325 18.08 1.01 -9.99
CA SER A 325 18.72 0.83 -8.68
C SER A 325 19.49 2.08 -8.27
N LYS A 326 19.46 2.42 -6.98
CA LYS A 326 20.29 3.50 -6.44
C LYS A 326 21.74 3.03 -6.41
N ASN A 327 22.55 3.42 -7.39
CA ASN A 327 23.99 3.19 -7.38
C ASN A 327 24.63 4.08 -6.30
N ASN A 328 25.47 3.49 -5.45
CA ASN A 328 26.26 4.23 -4.46
C ASN A 328 27.61 4.70 -5.02
N ASP A 329 28.00 4.20 -6.20
CA ASP A 329 29.24 4.59 -6.87
C ASP A 329 28.97 5.80 -7.77
N ASP A 330 29.46 6.97 -7.36
CA ASP A 330 29.44 8.23 -8.13
C ASP A 330 30.26 8.15 -9.45
N SER A 331 30.82 7.00 -9.80
CA SER A 331 31.76 6.83 -10.91
C SER A 331 31.15 6.43 -12.25
N SER A 332 29.90 5.98 -12.28
CA SER A 332 29.21 5.64 -13.54
C SER A 332 28.07 6.62 -13.81
N GLU A 333 28.20 7.39 -14.90
CA GLU A 333 27.06 8.13 -15.43
C GLU A 333 25.93 7.13 -15.76
N PRO A 334 24.69 7.39 -15.31
CA PRO A 334 23.57 6.51 -15.62
C PRO A 334 23.39 6.46 -17.14
N LEU A 335 23.34 5.26 -17.70
CA LEU A 335 23.16 5.05 -19.14
C LEU A 335 21.81 5.58 -19.67
N TYR A 336 20.83 5.79 -18.77
CA TYR A 336 19.47 6.16 -19.15
C TYR A 336 18.87 7.28 -18.27
N GLU A 337 18.49 6.95 -17.04
CA GLU A 337 17.89 7.89 -16.08
C GLU A 337 18.44 7.59 -14.68
N SER A 338 18.57 8.61 -13.83
CA SER A 338 18.98 8.43 -12.44
C SER A 338 17.81 8.02 -11.54
N PHE A 339 18.11 7.35 -10.42
CA PHE A 339 17.10 6.96 -9.43
C PHE A 339 16.22 8.13 -8.98
N ASN A 340 16.82 9.26 -8.62
CA ASN A 340 16.08 10.43 -8.14
C ASN A 340 15.19 11.04 -9.23
N SER A 341 15.69 11.10 -10.47
CA SER A 341 14.92 11.63 -11.60
C SER A 341 13.69 10.77 -11.89
N ALA A 342 13.86 9.45 -11.99
CA ALA A 342 12.75 8.52 -12.23
C ALA A 342 11.70 8.57 -11.09
N LEU A 343 12.17 8.68 -9.84
CA LEU A 343 11.32 8.76 -8.67
C LEU A 343 10.56 10.09 -8.59
N TRP A 344 11.17 11.22 -8.97
CA TRP A 344 10.48 12.50 -9.09
C TRP A 344 9.48 12.52 -10.24
N LYS A 345 9.78 11.90 -11.38
CA LYS A 345 8.80 11.73 -12.46
C LYS A 345 7.58 10.94 -12.00
N LEU A 346 7.78 9.82 -11.29
CA LEU A 346 6.67 9.06 -10.71
C LEU A 346 5.86 9.94 -9.74
N ARG A 347 6.54 10.69 -8.86
CA ARG A 347 5.88 11.58 -7.90
C ARG A 347 5.01 12.60 -8.62
N ASP A 348 5.60 13.32 -9.57
CA ASP A 348 4.93 14.42 -10.27
C ASP A 348 3.75 13.90 -11.10
N GLU A 349 3.88 12.74 -11.75
CA GLU A 349 2.74 12.11 -12.43
C GLU A 349 1.63 11.77 -11.42
N VAL A 350 1.93 11.00 -10.37
CA VAL A 350 0.93 10.54 -9.39
C VAL A 350 0.20 11.70 -8.72
N LEU A 351 0.89 12.81 -8.45
CA LEU A 351 0.28 14.03 -7.88
C LEU A 351 -0.58 14.79 -8.89
N SER A 352 -0.31 14.66 -10.19
CA SER A 352 -1.10 15.27 -11.26
C SER A 352 -2.27 14.42 -11.74
N MET A 353 -2.28 13.12 -11.42
CA MET A 353 -3.33 12.18 -11.82
C MET A 353 -4.67 12.52 -11.18
N SER A 354 -5.70 12.65 -12.01
CA SER A 354 -7.09 12.65 -11.55
C SER A 354 -7.60 11.21 -11.45
N GLY A 355 -7.44 10.59 -10.28
CA GLY A 355 -7.96 9.25 -10.02
C GLY A 355 -9.49 9.15 -10.19
N PRO A 356 -10.05 7.94 -10.34
CA PRO A 356 -11.48 7.72 -10.44
C PRO A 356 -12.20 8.26 -9.20
N SER A 357 -13.19 9.11 -9.42
CA SER A 357 -14.04 9.64 -8.35
C SER A 357 -15.02 8.58 -7.85
N PHE A 358 -15.31 8.60 -6.54
CA PHE A 358 -16.40 7.81 -5.99
C PHE A 358 -17.75 8.24 -6.58
N THR A 359 -18.73 7.32 -6.53
CA THR A 359 -20.09 7.55 -7.05
C THR A 359 -20.77 8.79 -6.47
N ARG A 360 -20.54 9.06 -5.19
CA ARG A 360 -21.03 10.23 -4.48
C ARG A 360 -19.86 10.87 -3.77
N THR A 361 -20.00 12.16 -3.52
CA THR A 361 -19.11 12.89 -2.62
C THR A 361 -19.18 12.25 -1.23
N VAL A 362 -18.02 12.00 -0.65
CA VAL A 362 -17.83 11.44 0.69
C VAL A 362 -16.78 12.29 1.41
N SER A 363 -16.87 12.44 2.73
CA SER A 363 -15.81 13.11 3.49
C SER A 363 -14.68 12.14 3.85
N GLU A 364 -13.49 12.65 4.23
CA GLU A 364 -12.38 11.80 4.70
C GLU A 364 -12.84 10.86 5.83
N ARG A 365 -13.65 11.38 6.76
CA ARG A 365 -14.17 10.61 7.91
C ARG A 365 -15.15 9.53 7.51
N ASP A 366 -16.09 9.85 6.61
CA ASP A 366 -17.06 8.87 6.11
C ASP A 366 -16.41 7.83 5.22
N TRP A 367 -15.42 8.21 4.42
CA TRP A 367 -14.59 7.30 3.64
C TRP A 367 -13.98 6.25 4.57
N LEU A 368 -13.29 6.67 5.63
CA LEU A 368 -12.63 5.73 6.54
C LEU A 368 -13.62 4.79 7.25
N ARG A 369 -14.76 5.30 7.71
CA ARG A 369 -15.81 4.46 8.32
C ARG A 369 -16.37 3.44 7.33
N ASN A 370 -16.55 3.85 6.07
CA ASN A 370 -17.05 2.98 5.03
C ASN A 370 -15.98 1.98 4.57
N SER A 371 -14.69 2.33 4.59
CA SER A 371 -13.58 1.38 4.38
C SER A 371 -13.59 0.24 5.40
N ALA A 372 -13.92 0.52 6.66
CA ALA A 372 -14.05 -0.53 7.68
C ALA A 372 -15.20 -1.51 7.36
N LYS A 373 -16.34 -1.00 6.86
CA LYS A 373 -17.44 -1.86 6.40
C LYS A 373 -17.08 -2.66 5.14
N ILE A 374 -16.35 -2.05 4.21
CA ILE A 374 -15.83 -2.73 3.02
C ILE A 374 -14.90 -3.87 3.45
N TRP A 375 -14.04 -3.65 4.44
CA TRP A 375 -13.18 -4.69 4.98
C TRP A 375 -13.95 -5.91 5.48
N GLU A 376 -15.06 -5.69 6.21
CA GLU A 376 -15.92 -6.79 6.64
C GLU A 376 -16.55 -7.55 5.47
N LEU A 377 -16.91 -6.87 4.37
CA LEU A 377 -17.37 -7.53 3.15
C LEU A 377 -16.27 -8.35 2.48
N VAL A 378 -15.02 -7.84 2.48
CA VAL A 378 -13.85 -8.55 1.93
C VAL A 378 -13.53 -9.80 2.76
N LYS A 379 -13.53 -9.71 4.10
CA LYS A 379 -13.31 -10.87 4.99
C LYS A 379 -14.38 -11.96 4.82
N ASN A 380 -15.62 -11.56 4.57
CA ASN A 380 -16.76 -12.46 4.44
C ASN A 380 -17.14 -12.75 2.98
N SER A 381 -16.27 -12.44 2.01
CA SER A 381 -16.53 -12.67 0.59
C SER A 381 -16.59 -14.17 0.26
N SER A 382 -17.75 -14.63 -0.20
CA SER A 382 -17.96 -16.02 -0.62
C SER A 382 -17.12 -16.39 -1.84
N ILE A 383 -16.84 -15.42 -2.72
CA ILE A 383 -16.04 -15.61 -3.94
C ILE A 383 -14.58 -15.87 -3.57
N ILE A 384 -14.04 -15.11 -2.61
CA ILE A 384 -12.67 -15.33 -2.11
C ILE A 384 -12.59 -16.69 -1.38
N ALA A 385 -13.61 -17.05 -0.59
CA ALA A 385 -13.66 -18.34 0.08
C ALA A 385 -13.71 -19.53 -0.90
N GLU A 386 -14.49 -19.42 -1.98
CA GLU A 386 -14.56 -20.44 -3.03
C GLU A 386 -13.24 -20.57 -3.79
N TYR A 387 -12.57 -19.45 -4.07
CA TYR A 387 -11.22 -19.45 -4.65
C TYR A 387 -10.21 -20.16 -3.72
N ALA A 388 -10.23 -19.86 -2.42
CA ALA A 388 -9.37 -20.53 -1.43
C ALA A 388 -9.60 -22.05 -1.40
N LYS A 389 -10.87 -22.49 -1.44
CA LYS A 389 -11.23 -23.90 -1.52
C LYS A 389 -10.75 -24.55 -2.82
N THR A 390 -10.81 -23.83 -3.94
CA THR A 390 -10.30 -24.31 -5.23
C THR A 390 -8.78 -24.51 -5.20
N LEU A 391 -8.04 -23.55 -4.62
CA LEU A 391 -6.60 -23.67 -4.41
C LEU A 391 -6.25 -24.85 -3.49
N GLN A 392 -7.00 -25.04 -2.40
CA GLN A 392 -6.80 -26.17 -1.50
C GLN A 392 -7.01 -27.52 -2.22
N ASN A 393 -8.07 -27.63 -3.03
CA ASN A 393 -8.40 -28.84 -3.79
C ASN A 393 -7.43 -29.13 -4.93
N SER A 394 -6.76 -28.11 -5.48
CA SER A 394 -5.74 -28.27 -6.53
C SER A 394 -4.54 -29.12 -6.08
N GLY A 395 -4.35 -29.29 -4.77
CA GLY A 395 -3.21 -29.99 -4.20
C GLY A 395 -1.97 -29.12 -4.01
N THR A 396 -2.03 -27.83 -4.36
CA THR A 396 -0.92 -26.87 -4.21
C THR A 396 -0.62 -26.57 -2.74
N PHE A 397 -1.61 -26.68 -1.84
CA PHE A 397 -1.51 -26.31 -0.42
C PHE A 397 -1.92 -27.46 0.53
N ARG A 398 -1.53 -28.71 0.21
CA ARG A 398 -1.89 -29.87 1.06
C ARG A 398 -1.30 -29.73 2.46
N ARG A 399 -2.08 -30.14 3.46
CA ARG A 399 -1.65 -30.25 4.87
C ARG A 399 -0.55 -31.28 5.05
#